data_AF-A0A2T4V0F4-F1
#
_entry.id   AF-A0A2T4V0F4-F1
#
_cell.length_a   1.000
_cell.length_b   1.000
_cell.length_c   1.000
_cell.angle_alpha   90.00
_cell.angle_beta   90.00
_cell.angle_gamma   90.00
#
_symmetry.space_group_name_H-M   'P 1'
#
loop_
_entity.id
_entity.type
_entity.pdbx_description
1 polymer ?
#
loop_
_entity_poly.entity_id
_entity_poly.type
_entity_poly.pdbx_seq_one_letter_code
_entity_poly.pdbx_strand_id
1 'polypeptide(L)'
;MTEEVARPSATKAGAAERQGTLASLVDEGVGHTLDVVEAKLAAAELEATGPRLPADVGVLEKYRPSLDAPPPEARGNPRWREYVDYYNRRFKEVKEGTAAEGPLKWEPYERMRAWFARGLAFERDMVKLLQEDAKKPRAERTFLGDFDKPRIETQVGVRKPGPGLRYADVLVIEEGKLGGQPRRVETFSFKSRDLSGLNPKALKAQMVEDAREALQKYGERLDIRRDSLQSLFPGGIEVEVPRVHLVYEGGELKPMNADALKAAVDATKDSVPGVEVLFQ
;
A
#
# COMPACT_ATOMS: atom_id res chain seq x y z
N MET A 1 40.98 22.62 -33.38
CA MET A 1 39.72 21.86 -33.23
C MET A 1 39.78 21.16 -31.89
N THR A 2 39.12 21.73 -30.88
CA THR A 2 38.99 21.11 -29.56
C THR A 2 37.49 20.94 -29.33
N GLU A 3 37.04 19.69 -29.34
CA GLU A 3 35.68 19.28 -29.02
C GLU A 3 35.40 19.54 -27.54
N GLU A 4 34.43 20.43 -27.29
CA GLU A 4 33.85 20.66 -25.97
C GLU A 4 32.78 19.58 -25.73
N VAL A 5 33.12 18.59 -24.90
CA VAL A 5 32.20 17.54 -24.48
C VAL A 5 31.16 18.18 -23.56
N ALA A 6 29.93 18.34 -24.07
CA ALA A 6 28.78 18.82 -23.32
C ALA A 6 28.52 17.92 -22.11
N ARG A 7 28.73 18.46 -20.90
CA ARG A 7 28.39 17.79 -19.65
C ARG A 7 26.85 17.67 -19.55
N PRO A 8 26.31 16.48 -19.20
CA PRO A 8 24.87 16.33 -19.02
C PRO A 8 24.40 17.20 -17.85
N SER A 9 23.36 17.99 -18.07
CA SER A 9 22.79 18.89 -17.07
C SER A 9 22.33 18.11 -15.83
N ALA A 10 22.76 18.56 -14.64
CA ALA A 10 22.47 17.94 -13.34
C ALA A 10 20.98 17.70 -13.08
N THR A 11 20.10 18.49 -13.70
CA THR A 11 18.63 18.35 -13.63
C THR A 11 18.12 17.06 -14.30
N LYS A 12 18.77 16.58 -15.38
CA LYS A 12 18.39 15.32 -16.06
C LYS A 12 18.92 14.09 -15.32
N ALA A 13 20.11 14.18 -14.73
CA ALA A 13 20.67 13.12 -13.89
C ALA A 13 19.82 12.89 -12.63
N GLY A 14 19.38 13.98 -11.98
CA GLY A 14 18.49 13.90 -10.82
C GLY A 14 17.10 13.33 -11.12
N ALA A 15 16.53 13.61 -12.30
CA ALA A 15 15.26 13.00 -12.73
C ALA A 15 15.40 11.49 -13.03
N ALA A 16 16.49 11.09 -13.68
CA ALA A 16 16.76 9.69 -14.01
C ALA A 16 17.08 8.82 -12.77
N GLU A 17 17.78 9.37 -11.76
CA GLU A 17 18.07 8.67 -10.51
C GLU A 17 16.89 8.69 -9.52
N ARG A 18 16.07 9.75 -9.50
CA ARG A 18 14.78 9.79 -8.77
C ARG A 18 13.80 8.77 -9.33
N GLN A 19 13.80 8.60 -10.66
CA GLN A 19 13.18 7.45 -11.32
C GLN A 19 13.84 6.15 -10.85
N GLY A 20 15.16 6.09 -10.70
CA GLY A 20 15.89 4.92 -10.21
C GLY A 20 15.39 4.31 -8.90
N THR A 21 15.13 5.11 -7.85
CA THR A 21 14.69 4.53 -6.56
C THR A 21 13.21 4.17 -6.51
N LEU A 22 12.31 4.93 -7.13
CA LEU A 22 10.91 4.50 -7.25
C LEU A 22 10.75 3.36 -8.27
N ALA A 23 11.53 3.35 -9.35
CA ALA A 23 11.56 2.26 -10.33
C ALA A 23 12.04 0.95 -9.70
N SER A 24 12.89 0.99 -8.67
CA SER A 24 13.24 -0.21 -7.90
C SER A 24 12.06 -0.85 -7.15
N LEU A 25 10.99 -0.07 -6.91
CA LEU A 25 9.74 -0.52 -6.30
C LEU A 25 8.67 -0.87 -7.35
N VAL A 26 8.94 -0.63 -8.63
CA VAL A 26 8.04 -0.99 -9.73
C VAL A 26 8.21 -2.48 -10.02
N ASP A 27 7.10 -3.19 -10.04
CA ASP A 27 7.00 -4.59 -10.44
C ASP A 27 5.65 -4.77 -11.14
N GLU A 28 5.66 -4.59 -12.47
CA GLU A 28 4.45 -4.70 -13.30
C GLU A 28 3.82 -6.10 -13.21
N GLY A 29 4.62 -7.14 -12.92
CA GLY A 29 4.14 -8.52 -12.79
C GLY A 29 3.21 -8.74 -11.60
N VAL A 30 3.28 -7.87 -10.59
CA VAL A 30 2.36 -7.84 -9.44
C VAL A 30 1.44 -6.61 -9.45
N GLY A 31 1.48 -5.80 -10.50
CA GLY A 31 0.65 -4.61 -10.67
C GLY A 31 1.19 -3.34 -10.00
N HIS A 32 2.42 -3.35 -9.48
CA HIS A 32 3.10 -2.15 -8.96
C HIS A 32 3.64 -1.32 -10.13
N THR A 33 2.75 -0.70 -10.91
CA THR A 33 3.15 0.28 -11.93
C THR A 33 3.64 1.57 -11.25
N LEU A 34 4.35 2.41 -12.00
CA LEU A 34 4.83 3.70 -11.47
C LEU A 34 3.68 4.53 -10.88
N ASP A 35 2.56 4.66 -11.60
CA ASP A 35 1.39 5.41 -11.15
C ASP A 35 0.79 4.86 -9.85
N VAL A 36 0.75 3.52 -9.71
CA VAL A 36 0.27 2.88 -8.48
C VAL A 36 1.21 3.17 -7.31
N VAL A 37 2.52 3.00 -7.53
CA VAL A 37 3.54 3.25 -6.49
C VAL A 37 3.50 4.71 -6.04
N GLU A 38 3.38 5.66 -6.98
CA GLU A 38 3.27 7.08 -6.67
C GLU A 38 1.98 7.42 -5.90
N ALA A 39 0.83 6.86 -6.31
CA ALA A 39 -0.44 7.06 -5.63
C ALA A 39 -0.44 6.48 -4.20
N LYS A 40 0.08 5.26 -4.01
CA LYS A 40 0.19 4.64 -2.68
C LYS A 40 1.19 5.41 -1.80
N LEU A 41 2.28 5.92 -2.36
CA LEU A 41 3.24 6.75 -1.63
C LEU A 41 2.62 8.09 -1.19
N ALA A 42 1.81 8.72 -2.04
CA ALA A 42 1.10 9.94 -1.69
C ALA A 42 0.07 9.71 -0.56
N ALA A 43 -0.65 8.59 -0.60
CA ALA A 43 -1.56 8.18 0.47
C ALA A 43 -0.80 7.91 1.79
N ALA A 44 0.31 7.17 1.73
CA ALA A 44 1.15 6.90 2.89
C ALA A 44 1.72 8.18 3.52
N GLU A 45 2.06 9.18 2.71
CA GLU A 45 2.50 10.49 3.21
C GLU A 45 1.37 11.23 3.91
N LEU A 46 0.16 11.24 3.33
CA LEU A 46 -1.00 11.91 3.93
C LEU A 46 -1.38 11.30 5.29
N GLU A 47 -1.24 9.99 5.41
CA GLU A 47 -1.54 9.23 6.64
C GLU A 47 -0.39 9.28 7.67
N ALA A 48 0.79 9.80 7.30
CA ALA A 48 1.92 9.86 8.20
C ALA A 48 1.68 10.84 9.36
N THR A 49 1.71 10.32 10.59
CA THR A 49 1.52 11.09 11.84
C THR A 49 2.80 11.72 12.37
N GLY A 50 3.92 11.57 11.65
CA GLY A 50 5.21 12.08 12.07
C GLY A 50 5.30 13.60 12.02
N PRO A 51 6.20 14.22 12.81
CA PRO A 51 6.32 15.67 12.86
C PRO A 51 6.68 16.28 11.50
N ARG A 52 5.91 17.29 11.12
CA ARG A 52 6.09 18.11 9.91
C ARG A 52 6.75 19.45 10.24
N LEU A 53 7.34 20.08 9.23
CA LEU A 53 7.68 21.50 9.30
C LEU A 53 6.41 22.34 9.12
N PRO A 54 6.35 23.55 9.70
CA PRO A 54 5.24 24.47 9.46
C PRO A 54 5.06 24.77 7.97
N ALA A 55 3.80 24.93 7.53
CA ALA A 55 3.45 25.39 6.20
C ALA A 55 3.68 26.91 6.04
N ASP A 56 4.91 27.36 6.33
CA ASP A 56 5.34 28.75 6.24
C ASP A 56 6.51 28.85 5.25
N VAL A 57 6.33 29.61 4.17
CA VAL A 57 7.31 29.72 3.09
C VAL A 57 8.65 30.26 3.58
N GLY A 58 8.67 31.21 4.52
CA GLY A 58 9.90 31.77 5.07
C GLY A 58 10.66 30.76 5.93
N VAL A 59 9.94 29.97 6.73
CA VAL A 59 10.50 28.86 7.50
C VAL A 59 11.07 27.79 6.55
N LEU A 60 10.33 27.40 5.52
CA LEU A 60 10.77 26.37 4.58
C LEU A 60 11.97 26.82 3.72
N GLU A 61 12.05 28.08 3.31
CA GLU A 61 13.24 28.59 2.62
C GLU A 61 14.47 28.52 3.54
N LYS A 62 14.31 28.88 4.82
CA LYS A 62 15.40 28.85 5.81
C LYS A 62 15.91 27.43 6.10
N TYR A 63 15.01 26.43 6.15
CA TYR A 63 15.35 25.04 6.45
C TYR A 63 15.47 24.16 5.20
N ARG A 64 15.63 24.78 4.03
CA ARG A 64 15.68 24.06 2.77
C ARG A 64 16.88 23.10 2.74
N PRO A 65 16.66 21.78 2.59
CA PRO A 65 17.75 20.81 2.62
C PRO A 65 18.58 20.89 1.32
N SER A 66 19.88 20.62 1.44
CA SER A 66 20.83 20.59 0.31
C SER A 66 21.47 19.21 0.18
N LEU A 67 21.74 18.80 -1.06
CA LEU A 67 22.47 17.56 -1.34
C LEU A 67 23.91 17.63 -0.84
N ASP A 68 24.53 18.81 -0.85
CA ASP A 68 25.95 18.99 -0.51
C ASP A 68 26.19 19.07 1.00
N ALA A 69 25.12 19.28 1.79
CA ALA A 69 25.19 19.43 3.24
C ALA A 69 24.09 18.61 3.93
N PRO A 70 24.13 17.25 3.84
CA PRO A 70 23.22 16.41 4.60
C PRO A 70 23.47 16.57 6.10
N PRO A 71 22.41 16.58 6.93
CA PRO A 71 22.57 16.49 8.37
C PRO A 71 23.23 15.15 8.75
N PRO A 72 23.86 15.04 9.94
CA PRO A 72 24.59 13.85 10.35
C PRO A 72 23.79 12.55 10.19
N GLU A 73 22.52 12.56 10.55
CA GLU A 73 21.59 11.43 10.47
C GLU A 73 21.18 11.04 9.04
N ALA A 74 21.45 11.87 8.04
CA ALA A 74 21.20 11.59 6.63
C ALA A 74 22.48 11.28 5.83
N ARG A 75 23.66 11.46 6.45
CA ARG A 75 24.95 11.32 5.75
C ARG A 75 25.13 9.88 5.27
N GLY A 76 25.33 9.73 3.97
CA GLY A 76 25.49 8.42 3.32
C GLY A 76 24.18 7.62 3.15
N ASN A 77 23.04 8.15 3.57
CA ASN A 77 21.75 7.51 3.32
C ASN A 77 21.34 7.75 1.85
N PRO A 78 21.12 6.69 1.04
CA PRO A 78 20.76 6.84 -0.38
C PRO A 78 19.45 7.62 -0.59
N ARG A 79 18.55 7.65 0.40
CA ARG A 79 17.27 8.36 0.35
C ARG A 79 17.38 9.87 0.60
N TRP A 80 18.55 10.39 0.95
CA TRP A 80 18.71 11.84 1.21
C TRP A 80 18.31 12.69 0.00
N ARG A 81 18.71 12.25 -1.20
CA ARG A 81 18.32 12.94 -2.44
C ARG A 81 16.81 12.97 -2.62
N GLU A 82 16.15 11.85 -2.38
CA GLU A 82 14.69 11.73 -2.47
C GLU A 82 13.98 12.64 -1.48
N TYR A 83 14.56 12.84 -0.29
CA TYR A 83 14.03 13.79 0.68
C TYR A 83 14.18 15.24 0.21
N VAL A 84 15.34 15.63 -0.30
CA VAL A 84 15.55 16.98 -0.87
C VAL A 84 14.53 17.23 -1.99
N ASP A 85 14.30 16.21 -2.81
CA ASP A 85 13.37 16.21 -3.91
C ASP A 85 11.90 16.30 -3.48
N TYR A 86 11.51 15.54 -2.46
CA TYR A 86 10.20 15.60 -1.81
C TYR A 86 9.98 16.97 -1.16
N TYR A 87 10.97 17.48 -0.43
CA TYR A 87 10.92 18.79 0.22
C TYR A 87 10.69 19.89 -0.80
N ASN A 88 11.46 19.91 -1.88
CA ASN A 88 11.35 20.92 -2.94
C ASN A 88 9.98 20.88 -3.62
N ARG A 89 9.37 19.70 -3.78
CA ARG A 89 8.00 19.56 -4.28
C ARG A 89 7.00 20.15 -3.29
N ARG A 90 7.03 19.72 -2.02
CA ARG A 90 6.15 20.25 -0.96
C ARG A 90 6.30 21.77 -0.77
N PHE A 91 7.51 22.29 -0.87
CA PHE A 91 7.78 23.73 -0.80
C PHE A 91 7.02 24.50 -1.90
N LYS A 92 7.01 24.00 -3.14
CA LYS A 92 6.25 24.60 -4.23
C LYS A 92 4.76 24.56 -3.95
N GLU A 93 4.24 23.43 -3.51
CA GLU A 93 2.81 23.26 -3.18
C GLU A 93 2.36 24.19 -2.05
N VAL A 94 3.17 24.36 -1.00
CA VAL A 94 2.90 25.34 0.08
C VAL A 94 2.94 26.76 -0.45
N LYS A 95 3.93 27.09 -1.29
CA LYS A 95 4.06 28.42 -1.90
C LYS A 95 2.89 28.75 -2.84
N GLU A 96 2.36 27.76 -3.54
CA GLU A 96 1.20 27.86 -4.42
C GLU A 96 -0.15 27.81 -3.67
N GLY A 97 -0.12 27.52 -2.37
CA GLY A 97 -1.32 27.39 -1.53
C GLY A 97 -2.12 26.11 -1.78
N THR A 98 -1.54 25.11 -2.42
CA THR A 98 -2.19 23.83 -2.76
C THR A 98 -1.99 22.75 -1.69
N ALA A 99 -1.02 22.93 -0.78
CA ALA A 99 -0.80 22.04 0.37
C ALA A 99 -1.16 22.74 1.70
N ALA A 100 -2.01 22.09 2.50
CA ALA A 100 -2.39 22.56 3.83
C ALA A 100 -1.30 22.31 4.90
N GLU A 101 -0.40 21.35 4.65
CA GLU A 101 0.64 20.94 5.58
C GLU A 101 2.03 21.07 4.94
N GLY A 102 3.04 21.34 5.77
CA GLY A 102 4.44 21.34 5.32
C GLY A 102 5.01 19.93 5.15
N PRO A 103 6.26 19.81 4.65
CA PRO A 103 6.91 18.52 4.49
C PRO A 103 7.16 17.85 5.85
N LEU A 104 7.13 16.51 5.86
CA LEU A 104 7.69 15.70 6.94
C LEU A 104 9.15 16.10 7.20
N LYS A 105 9.56 16.04 8.47
CA LYS A 105 10.99 16.10 8.82
C LYS A 105 11.70 14.86 8.26
N TRP A 106 13.03 14.94 8.13
CA TRP A 106 13.85 13.86 7.55
C TRP A 106 13.60 12.50 8.19
N GLU A 107 13.73 12.36 9.51
CA GLU A 107 13.58 11.07 10.19
C GLU A 107 12.17 10.45 10.01
N PRO A 108 11.06 11.18 10.21
CA PRO A 108 9.74 10.67 9.88
C PRO A 108 9.56 10.28 8.41
N TYR A 109 10.12 11.07 7.48
CA TYR A 109 10.08 10.75 6.06
C TYR A 109 10.83 9.46 5.74
N GLU A 110 12.05 9.31 6.27
CA GLU A 110 12.89 8.13 6.07
C GLU A 110 12.17 6.88 6.59
N ARG A 111 11.60 6.96 7.79
CA ARG A 111 10.82 5.87 8.40
C ARG A 111 9.58 5.51 7.58
N MET A 112 8.82 6.51 7.14
CA MET A 112 7.66 6.30 6.26
C MET A 112 8.08 5.61 4.95
N ARG A 113 9.19 6.05 4.33
CA ARG A 113 9.70 5.42 3.09
C ARG A 113 10.19 3.99 3.32
N ALA A 114 10.80 3.70 4.46
CA ALA A 114 11.22 2.36 4.82
C ALA A 114 10.00 1.42 4.96
N TRP A 115 8.98 1.84 5.71
CA TRP A 115 7.72 1.09 5.87
C TRP A 115 6.98 0.93 4.55
N PHE A 116 6.94 1.96 3.72
CA PHE A 116 6.33 1.90 2.40
C PHE A 116 7.00 0.85 1.50
N ALA A 117 8.34 0.88 1.42
CA ALA A 117 9.09 -0.10 0.63
C ALA A 117 8.89 -1.53 1.15
N ARG A 118 8.85 -1.72 2.48
CA ARG A 118 8.56 -3.02 3.11
C ARG A 118 7.16 -3.51 2.77
N GLY A 119 6.16 -2.63 2.87
CA GLY A 119 4.78 -2.95 2.53
C GLY A 119 4.62 -3.41 1.09
N LEU A 120 5.25 -2.72 0.13
CA LEU A 120 5.26 -3.16 -1.27
C LEU A 120 5.97 -4.50 -1.47
N ALA A 121 7.09 -4.73 -0.78
CA ALA A 121 7.79 -6.02 -0.85
C ALA A 121 6.91 -7.17 -0.32
N PHE A 122 6.27 -6.97 0.83
CA PHE A 122 5.35 -7.95 1.42
C PHE A 122 4.17 -8.24 0.50
N GLU A 123 3.55 -7.19 -0.06
CA GLU A 123 2.46 -7.32 -1.02
C GLU A 123 2.89 -8.08 -2.29
N ARG A 124 4.06 -7.79 -2.84
CA ARG A 124 4.61 -8.52 -4.00
C ARG A 124 4.78 -10.00 -3.68
N ASP A 125 5.31 -10.32 -2.50
CA ASP A 125 5.57 -11.70 -2.09
C ASP A 125 4.24 -12.44 -1.83
N MET A 126 3.24 -11.79 -1.23
CA MET A 126 1.88 -12.30 -1.08
C MET A 126 1.19 -12.56 -2.42
N VAL A 127 1.30 -11.63 -3.38
CA VAL A 127 0.72 -11.81 -4.72
C VAL A 127 1.31 -13.04 -5.40
N LYS A 128 2.64 -13.21 -5.35
CA LYS A 128 3.31 -14.39 -5.92
C LYS A 128 2.82 -15.68 -5.27
N LEU A 129 2.71 -15.69 -3.94
CA LEU A 129 2.21 -16.83 -3.19
C LEU A 129 0.76 -17.18 -3.56
N LEU A 130 -0.13 -16.19 -3.71
CA LEU A 130 -1.51 -16.42 -4.17
C LEU A 130 -1.55 -16.95 -5.60
N GLN A 131 -0.71 -16.42 -6.50
CA GLN A 131 -0.60 -16.88 -7.89
C GLN A 131 -0.09 -18.32 -7.99
N GLU A 132 0.86 -18.71 -7.13
CA GLU A 132 1.33 -20.08 -7.03
C GLU A 132 0.26 -21.01 -6.45
N ASP A 133 -0.45 -20.57 -5.41
CA ASP A 133 -1.56 -21.32 -4.83
C ASP A 133 -2.67 -21.57 -5.86
N ALA A 134 -3.04 -20.56 -6.65
CA ALA A 134 -4.04 -20.70 -7.72
C ALA A 134 -3.70 -21.78 -8.76
N LYS A 135 -2.40 -22.05 -9.01
CA LYS A 135 -1.94 -23.06 -9.97
C LYS A 135 -2.04 -24.49 -9.43
N LYS A 136 -2.13 -24.68 -8.12
CA LYS A 136 -2.24 -26.00 -7.49
C LYS A 136 -3.63 -26.63 -7.73
N PRO A 137 -3.75 -27.97 -7.67
CA PRO A 137 -5.04 -28.63 -7.55
C PRO A 137 -5.82 -28.10 -6.34
N ARG A 138 -7.15 -27.99 -6.45
CA ARG A 138 -8.01 -27.38 -5.41
C ARG A 138 -7.75 -27.94 -4.00
N ALA A 139 -7.53 -29.25 -3.87
CA ALA A 139 -7.29 -29.91 -2.59
C ALA A 139 -5.93 -29.57 -1.93
N GLU A 140 -4.98 -29.02 -2.69
CA GLU A 140 -3.63 -28.65 -2.22
C GLU A 140 -3.46 -27.14 -1.98
N ARG A 141 -4.51 -26.36 -2.27
CA ARG A 141 -4.53 -24.90 -2.09
C ARG A 141 -4.66 -24.54 -0.62
N THR A 142 -3.85 -23.59 -0.17
CA THR A 142 -3.87 -23.08 1.21
C THR A 142 -4.77 -21.86 1.36
N PHE A 143 -4.83 -20.99 0.35
CA PHE A 143 -5.58 -19.73 0.42
C PHE A 143 -6.83 -19.79 -0.44
N LEU A 144 -6.75 -20.45 -1.59
CA LEU A 144 -7.78 -20.42 -2.62
C LEU A 144 -8.50 -21.77 -2.78
N GLY A 145 -8.52 -22.60 -1.73
CA GLY A 145 -9.11 -23.94 -1.73
C GLY A 145 -10.63 -23.95 -1.92
N ASP A 146 -11.29 -22.84 -1.60
CA ASP A 146 -12.73 -22.71 -1.82
C ASP A 146 -13.10 -22.19 -3.22
N PHE A 147 -12.12 -21.79 -4.03
CA PHE A 147 -12.32 -21.40 -5.42
C PHE A 147 -12.07 -22.60 -6.34
N ASP A 148 -12.90 -22.76 -7.36
CA ASP A 148 -12.69 -23.78 -8.39
C ASP A 148 -11.62 -23.31 -9.37
N LYS A 149 -11.83 -22.13 -9.97
CA LYS A 149 -10.92 -21.48 -10.90
C LYS A 149 -10.73 -20.00 -10.51
N PRO A 150 -9.86 -19.72 -9.52
CA PRO A 150 -9.61 -18.36 -9.09
C PRO A 150 -8.88 -17.54 -10.16
N ARG A 151 -9.38 -16.33 -10.41
CA ARG A 151 -8.69 -15.26 -11.16
C ARG A 151 -8.23 -14.19 -10.18
N ILE A 152 -6.94 -13.91 -10.17
CA ILE A 152 -6.32 -12.93 -9.27
C ILE A 152 -6.15 -11.61 -10.04
N GLU A 153 -6.66 -10.53 -9.48
CA GLU A 153 -6.54 -9.18 -10.00
C GLU A 153 -5.90 -8.28 -8.95
N THR A 154 -4.76 -7.67 -9.27
CA THR A 154 -4.02 -6.80 -8.34
C THR A 154 -4.31 -5.33 -8.59
N GLN A 155 -4.19 -4.51 -7.55
CA GLN A 155 -4.31 -3.05 -7.62
C GLN A 155 -5.59 -2.62 -8.34
N VAL A 156 -6.72 -3.22 -7.96
CA VAL A 156 -7.99 -2.94 -8.62
C VAL A 156 -8.58 -1.67 -8.05
N GLY A 157 -8.82 -0.70 -8.94
CA GLY A 157 -9.57 0.50 -8.60
C GLY A 157 -11.00 0.14 -8.18
N VAL A 158 -11.33 0.39 -6.92
CA VAL A 158 -12.64 0.14 -6.33
C VAL A 158 -13.21 1.42 -5.71
N ARG A 159 -14.53 1.49 -5.69
CA ARG A 159 -15.26 2.63 -5.11
C ARG A 159 -16.45 2.13 -4.28
N LYS A 160 -16.72 2.83 -3.18
CA LYS A 160 -17.95 2.73 -2.38
C LYS A 160 -18.88 3.91 -2.72
N PRO A 161 -20.19 3.84 -2.40
CA PRO A 161 -21.05 5.02 -2.45
C PRO A 161 -20.44 6.18 -1.65
N GLY A 162 -19.99 7.23 -2.34
CA GLY A 162 -19.24 8.35 -1.76
C GLY A 162 -18.00 8.76 -2.58
N PRO A 163 -17.26 9.78 -2.13
CA PRO A 163 -16.04 10.22 -2.80
C PRO A 163 -14.88 9.25 -2.56
N GLY A 164 -14.01 9.11 -3.56
CA GLY A 164 -12.69 8.47 -3.44
C GLY A 164 -12.56 7.16 -4.23
N LEU A 165 -11.65 7.16 -5.20
CA LEU A 165 -11.11 5.95 -5.80
C LEU A 165 -10.10 5.34 -4.80
N ARG A 166 -10.17 4.03 -4.60
CA ARG A 166 -9.22 3.27 -3.77
C ARG A 166 -8.69 2.11 -4.58
N TYR A 167 -7.56 1.56 -4.15
CA TYR A 167 -6.99 0.36 -4.75
C TYR A 167 -7.09 -0.78 -3.74
N ALA A 168 -7.79 -1.85 -4.12
CA ALA A 168 -7.73 -3.12 -3.42
C ALA A 168 -6.42 -3.81 -3.80
N ASP A 169 -5.68 -4.32 -2.81
CA ASP A 169 -4.37 -4.94 -3.07
C ASP A 169 -4.54 -6.15 -4.00
N VAL A 170 -5.48 -7.04 -3.66
CA VAL A 170 -5.89 -8.17 -4.50
C VAL A 170 -7.40 -8.40 -4.43
N LEU A 171 -8.03 -8.58 -5.59
CA LEU A 171 -9.34 -9.22 -5.73
C LEU A 171 -9.18 -10.62 -6.32
N VAL A 172 -9.83 -11.61 -5.70
CA VAL A 172 -9.94 -12.96 -6.24
C VAL A 172 -11.36 -13.18 -6.71
N ILE A 173 -11.51 -13.53 -7.99
CA ILE A 173 -12.80 -13.68 -8.68
C ILE A 173 -12.93 -15.13 -9.17
N GLU A 174 -14.07 -15.76 -8.92
CA GLU A 174 -14.35 -17.10 -9.47
C GLU A 174 -14.61 -17.04 -10.99
N GLU A 175 -13.86 -17.83 -11.76
CA GLU A 175 -14.05 -18.01 -13.19
C GLU A 175 -14.81 -19.29 -13.53
N GLY A 176 -16.01 -19.17 -14.09
CA GLY A 176 -16.75 -20.33 -14.58
C GLY A 176 -18.14 -19.97 -15.06
N LYS A 177 -18.83 -20.95 -15.67
CA LYS A 177 -20.26 -20.78 -15.97
C LYS A 177 -21.02 -20.77 -14.66
N LEU A 178 -21.46 -19.59 -14.24
CA LEU A 178 -22.40 -19.44 -13.14
C LEU A 178 -23.80 -19.75 -13.67
N GLY A 179 -24.44 -20.75 -13.08
CA GLY A 179 -25.86 -21.07 -13.30
C GLY A 179 -26.79 -20.02 -12.68
N GLY A 180 -26.62 -18.74 -13.05
CA GLY A 180 -27.44 -17.62 -12.57
C GLY A 180 -27.09 -17.05 -11.20
N GLN A 181 -26.08 -17.58 -10.50
CA GLN A 181 -25.62 -17.03 -9.21
C GLN A 181 -24.61 -15.89 -9.40
N PRO A 182 -24.53 -14.94 -8.44
CA PRO A 182 -23.46 -13.93 -8.42
C PRO A 182 -22.08 -14.60 -8.37
N ARG A 183 -21.12 -14.01 -9.09
CA ARG A 183 -19.71 -14.42 -9.04
C ARG A 183 -19.20 -14.28 -7.60
N ARG A 184 -18.54 -15.31 -7.06
CA ARG A 184 -17.80 -15.15 -5.80
C ARG A 184 -16.62 -14.21 -6.03
N VAL A 185 -16.53 -13.18 -5.19
CA VAL A 185 -15.42 -12.23 -5.16
C VAL A 185 -14.95 -12.09 -3.71
N GLU A 186 -13.65 -12.19 -3.48
CA GLU A 186 -13.05 -11.94 -2.17
C GLU A 186 -11.87 -10.99 -2.30
N THR A 187 -11.65 -10.16 -1.29
CA THR A 187 -10.52 -9.22 -1.26
C THR A 187 -9.45 -9.73 -0.31
N PHE A 188 -8.18 -9.63 -0.69
CA PHE A 188 -7.07 -9.69 0.24
C PHE A 188 -6.51 -8.28 0.45
N SER A 189 -6.38 -7.88 1.71
CA SER A 189 -5.74 -6.63 2.11
C SER A 189 -4.51 -6.95 2.95
N PHE A 190 -3.36 -6.42 2.55
CA PHE A 190 -2.08 -6.74 3.16
C PHE A 190 -1.62 -5.63 4.09
N LYS A 191 -1.11 -6.01 5.27
CA LYS A 191 -0.65 -5.06 6.30
C LYS A 191 0.74 -5.43 6.80
N SER A 192 1.74 -4.63 6.40
CA SER A 192 3.09 -4.65 6.98
C SER A 192 3.14 -3.71 8.18
N ARG A 193 2.55 -4.14 9.30
CA ARG A 193 2.48 -3.37 10.55
C ARG A 193 3.25 -4.09 11.64
N ASP A 194 4.05 -3.36 12.41
CA ASP A 194 4.64 -3.88 13.63
C ASP A 194 3.60 -4.01 14.75
N LEU A 195 3.22 -5.25 15.05
CA LEU A 195 2.32 -5.61 16.15
C LEU A 195 3.08 -6.22 17.33
N SER A 196 4.38 -6.46 17.20
CA SER A 196 5.20 -7.25 18.13
C SER A 196 5.26 -6.66 19.54
N GLY A 197 5.28 -5.33 19.64
CA GLY A 197 5.35 -4.57 20.90
C GLY A 197 4.00 -4.24 21.53
N LEU A 198 2.87 -4.62 20.92
CA LEU A 198 1.55 -4.24 21.43
C LEU A 198 1.12 -5.14 22.60
N ASN A 199 0.68 -4.51 23.69
CA ASN A 199 0.00 -5.23 24.76
C ASN A 199 -1.35 -5.79 24.26
N PRO A 200 -1.95 -6.79 24.95
CA PRO A 200 -3.15 -7.48 24.45
C PRO A 200 -4.33 -6.55 24.13
N LYS A 201 -4.54 -5.49 24.93
CA LYS A 201 -5.63 -4.52 24.71
C LYS A 201 -5.37 -3.68 23.46
N ALA A 202 -4.15 -3.20 23.30
CA ALA A 202 -3.74 -2.42 22.12
C ALA A 202 -3.77 -3.27 20.85
N LEU A 203 -3.29 -4.52 20.92
CA LEU A 203 -3.33 -5.47 19.81
C LEU A 203 -4.77 -5.70 19.34
N LYS A 204 -5.69 -6.01 20.26
CA LYS A 204 -7.11 -6.17 19.94
C LYS A 204 -7.70 -4.91 19.30
N ALA A 205 -7.46 -3.74 19.89
CA ALA A 205 -8.01 -2.50 19.37
C ALA A 205 -7.49 -2.20 17.95
N GLN A 206 -6.19 -2.40 17.72
CA GLN A 206 -5.56 -2.21 16.42
C GLN A 206 -6.14 -3.16 15.37
N MET A 207 -6.25 -4.46 15.69
CA MET A 207 -6.76 -5.46 14.74
C MET A 207 -8.24 -5.23 14.39
N VAL A 208 -9.06 -4.83 15.36
CA VAL A 208 -10.47 -4.47 15.12
C VAL A 208 -10.57 -3.25 14.21
N GLU A 209 -9.74 -2.24 14.44
CA GLU A 209 -9.74 -1.02 13.60
C GLU A 209 -9.29 -1.34 12.17
N ASP A 210 -8.17 -2.05 12.01
CA ASP A 210 -7.68 -2.46 10.69
C ASP A 210 -8.71 -3.36 9.96
N ALA A 211 -9.43 -4.23 10.67
CA ALA A 211 -10.51 -5.05 10.10
C ALA A 211 -11.72 -4.22 9.67
N ARG A 212 -12.17 -3.27 10.48
CA ARG A 212 -13.26 -2.35 10.11
C ARG A 212 -12.89 -1.52 8.90
N GLU A 213 -11.68 -0.99 8.88
CA GLU A 213 -11.16 -0.23 7.77
C GLU A 213 -11.12 -1.07 6.48
N ALA A 214 -10.62 -2.31 6.58
CA ALA A 214 -10.56 -3.22 5.44
C ALA A 214 -11.96 -3.59 4.91
N LEU A 215 -12.91 -3.90 5.79
CA LEU A 215 -14.30 -4.19 5.40
C LEU A 215 -14.96 -2.95 4.76
N GLN A 216 -14.80 -1.78 5.38
CA GLN A 216 -15.37 -0.53 4.89
C GLN A 216 -14.83 -0.16 3.51
N LYS A 217 -13.53 -0.36 3.28
CA LYS A 217 -12.88 0.00 2.01
C LYS A 217 -13.08 -1.06 0.94
N TYR A 218 -13.13 -2.35 1.30
CA TYR A 218 -12.90 -3.45 0.37
C TYR A 218 -13.86 -4.66 0.49
N GLY A 219 -14.85 -4.62 1.38
CA GLY A 219 -15.86 -5.66 1.51
C GLY A 219 -17.25 -5.20 1.05
N GLU A 220 -18.24 -6.07 1.21
CA GLU A 220 -19.65 -5.85 0.86
C GLU A 220 -19.79 -5.36 -0.60
N ARG A 221 -20.62 -4.35 -0.89
CA ARG A 221 -20.77 -3.85 -2.26
C ARG A 221 -19.65 -2.92 -2.68
N LEU A 222 -19.01 -3.21 -3.80
CA LEU A 222 -17.95 -2.40 -4.42
C LEU A 222 -18.25 -2.13 -5.89
N ASP A 223 -17.99 -0.91 -6.35
CA ASP A 223 -17.95 -0.55 -7.76
C ASP A 223 -16.53 -0.76 -8.30
N ILE A 224 -16.35 -1.76 -9.17
CA ILE A 224 -15.10 -2.05 -9.86
C ILE A 224 -14.93 -1.09 -11.03
N ARG A 225 -13.88 -0.28 -10.97
CA ARG A 225 -13.58 0.76 -11.96
C ARG A 225 -12.73 0.27 -13.14
N ARG A 226 -12.29 -0.99 -13.12
CA ARG A 226 -11.47 -1.58 -14.19
C ARG A 226 -12.37 -2.16 -15.28
N ASP A 227 -12.39 -1.51 -16.45
CA ASP A 227 -13.28 -1.87 -17.57
C ASP A 227 -13.12 -3.33 -18.03
N SER A 228 -11.90 -3.87 -18.02
CA SER A 228 -11.64 -5.27 -18.40
C SER A 228 -12.36 -6.30 -17.51
N LEU A 229 -12.76 -5.91 -16.28
CA LEU A 229 -13.47 -6.78 -15.34
C LEU A 229 -14.99 -6.64 -15.42
N GLN A 230 -15.51 -5.55 -15.99
CA GLN A 230 -16.96 -5.31 -16.04
C GLN A 230 -17.70 -6.41 -16.82
N SER A 231 -17.06 -6.96 -17.86
CA SER A 231 -17.60 -8.09 -18.64
C SER A 231 -17.83 -9.37 -17.82
N LEU A 232 -17.17 -9.52 -16.67
CA LEU A 232 -17.33 -10.67 -15.79
C LEU A 232 -18.62 -10.60 -14.95
N PHE A 233 -19.22 -9.41 -14.80
CA PHE A 233 -20.34 -9.17 -13.90
C PHE A 233 -21.59 -8.73 -14.69
N PRO A 234 -22.39 -9.69 -15.20
CA PRO A 234 -23.63 -9.40 -15.90
C PRO A 234 -24.67 -8.83 -14.91
N GLY A 235 -24.74 -7.50 -14.84
CA GLY A 235 -25.48 -6.74 -13.83
C GLY A 235 -24.89 -5.36 -13.56
N GLY A 236 -23.64 -5.12 -13.95
CA GLY A 236 -23.00 -3.82 -13.92
C GLY A 236 -21.63 -3.83 -13.26
N ILE A 237 -21.19 -2.66 -12.81
CA ILE A 237 -19.88 -2.43 -12.18
C ILE A 237 -19.86 -2.79 -10.68
N GLU A 238 -21.03 -3.01 -10.08
CA GLU A 238 -21.19 -3.28 -8.66
C GLU A 238 -21.11 -4.79 -8.36
N VAL A 239 -20.20 -5.17 -7.47
CA VAL A 239 -19.96 -6.55 -7.05
C VAL A 239 -20.14 -6.69 -5.54
N GLU A 240 -20.60 -7.85 -5.11
CA GLU A 240 -20.64 -8.21 -3.69
C GLU A 240 -19.38 -8.96 -3.30
N VAL A 241 -18.68 -8.46 -2.29
CA VAL A 241 -17.49 -9.03 -1.68
C VAL A 241 -17.85 -9.49 -0.25
N PRO A 242 -18.36 -10.72 -0.08
CA PRO A 242 -18.82 -11.20 1.23
C PRO A 242 -17.68 -11.41 2.24
N ARG A 243 -16.42 -11.47 1.80
CA ARG A 243 -15.27 -11.73 2.66
C ARG A 243 -14.05 -10.88 2.29
N VAL A 244 -13.42 -10.32 3.32
CA VAL A 244 -12.12 -9.66 3.23
C VAL A 244 -11.11 -10.43 4.07
N HIS A 245 -10.02 -10.86 3.44
CA HIS A 245 -8.86 -11.47 4.07
C HIS A 245 -7.87 -10.39 4.47
N LEU A 246 -7.79 -10.07 5.75
CA LEU A 246 -6.81 -9.17 6.32
C LEU A 246 -5.55 -9.96 6.69
N VAL A 247 -4.50 -9.84 5.88
CA VAL A 247 -3.25 -10.59 6.07
C VAL A 247 -2.16 -9.67 6.59
N TYR A 248 -1.68 -9.97 7.80
CA TYR A 248 -0.54 -9.30 8.41
C TYR A 248 0.77 -9.96 8.00
N GLU A 249 1.80 -9.15 7.81
CA GLU A 249 3.17 -9.65 7.74
C GLU A 249 3.56 -10.25 9.11
N GLY A 250 4.12 -11.45 9.07
CA GLY A 250 4.54 -12.23 10.21
C GLY A 250 5.99 -11.93 10.63
N GLY A 251 6.72 -12.99 11.01
CA GLY A 251 8.10 -12.89 11.48
C GLY A 251 8.24 -12.02 12.72
N GLU A 252 9.21 -11.11 12.71
CA GLU A 252 9.51 -10.21 13.84
C GLU A 252 8.41 -9.18 14.12
N LEU A 253 7.49 -8.95 13.18
CA LEU A 253 6.38 -8.01 13.35
C LEU A 253 5.17 -8.62 14.08
N LYS A 254 5.16 -9.95 14.21
CA LYS A 254 4.08 -10.70 14.83
C LYS A 254 4.21 -10.69 16.36
N PRO A 255 3.11 -10.56 17.12
CA PRO A 255 3.15 -10.72 18.58
C PRO A 255 3.69 -12.10 18.99
N MET A 256 4.62 -12.12 19.95
CA MET A 256 5.23 -13.38 20.44
C MET A 256 4.28 -14.19 21.33
N ASN A 257 3.34 -13.54 22.02
CA ASN A 257 2.37 -14.22 22.88
C ASN A 257 1.23 -14.80 22.02
N ALA A 258 1.27 -16.11 21.81
CA ALA A 258 0.30 -16.84 21.00
C ALA A 258 -1.14 -16.76 21.54
N ASP A 259 -1.33 -16.81 22.87
CA ASP A 259 -2.66 -16.75 23.49
C ASP A 259 -3.28 -15.36 23.34
N ALA A 260 -2.48 -14.32 23.56
CA ALA A 260 -2.91 -12.94 23.35
C ALA A 260 -3.26 -12.68 21.88
N LEU A 261 -2.45 -13.21 20.96
CA LEU A 261 -2.71 -13.12 19.54
C LEU A 261 -4.00 -13.84 19.16
N LYS A 262 -4.18 -15.08 19.61
CA LYS A 262 -5.38 -15.87 19.35
C LYS A 262 -6.63 -15.16 19.87
N ALA A 263 -6.58 -14.64 21.11
CA ALA A 263 -7.68 -13.89 21.69
C ALA A 263 -8.00 -12.61 20.90
N ALA A 264 -6.97 -11.92 20.37
CA ALA A 264 -7.17 -10.74 19.54
C ALA A 264 -7.79 -11.09 18.17
N VAL A 265 -7.35 -12.18 17.52
CA VAL A 265 -7.96 -12.70 16.28
C VAL A 265 -9.42 -13.07 16.51
N ASP A 266 -9.71 -13.88 17.52
CA ASP A 266 -11.06 -14.35 17.83
C ASP A 266 -11.98 -13.16 18.14
N ALA A 267 -11.51 -12.20 18.96
CA ALA A 267 -12.27 -10.99 19.26
C ALA A 267 -12.49 -10.07 18.03
N THR A 268 -11.54 -10.05 17.08
CA THR A 268 -11.68 -9.29 15.84
C THR A 268 -12.75 -9.91 14.95
N LYS A 269 -12.74 -11.23 14.80
CA LYS A 269 -13.75 -11.99 14.05
C LYS A 269 -15.17 -11.76 14.61
N ASP A 270 -15.31 -11.76 15.93
CA ASP A 270 -16.60 -11.50 16.59
C ASP A 270 -17.07 -10.06 16.40
N SER A 271 -16.14 -9.11 16.38
CA SER A 271 -16.45 -7.68 16.28
C SER A 271 -16.69 -7.19 14.86
N VAL A 272 -16.10 -7.87 13.86
CA VAL A 272 -16.16 -7.49 12.45
C VAL A 272 -16.45 -8.73 11.59
N PRO A 273 -17.72 -9.19 11.56
CA PRO A 273 -18.12 -10.28 10.69
C PRO A 273 -17.80 -9.97 9.22
N GLY A 274 -17.38 -10.99 8.46
CA GLY A 274 -16.96 -10.83 7.07
C GLY A 274 -15.48 -10.51 6.88
N VAL A 275 -14.71 -10.34 7.96
CA VAL A 275 -13.24 -10.24 7.91
C VAL A 275 -12.59 -11.50 8.48
N GLU A 276 -11.67 -12.05 7.72
CA GLU A 276 -10.79 -13.14 8.12
C GLU A 276 -9.39 -12.59 8.37
N VAL A 277 -8.76 -12.96 9.49
CA VAL A 277 -7.45 -12.44 9.88
C VAL A 277 -6.39 -13.52 9.81
N LEU A 278 -5.33 -13.24 9.03
CA LEU A 278 -4.24 -14.16 8.75
C LEU A 278 -2.88 -13.50 9.04
N PHE A 279 -1.86 -14.32 9.27
CA PHE A 279 -0.46 -13.87 9.41
C PHE A 279 0.40 -14.71 8.48
N GLN A 280 1.27 -14.08 7.69
CA GLN A 280 2.13 -14.75 6.71
C GLN A 280 3.62 -14.43 6.91
#